data_AF-A0A437NLZ3-F1
#
_entry.id   AF-A0A437NLZ3-F1
#
_cell.length_a   1.000
_cell.length_b   1.000
_cell.length_c   1.000
_cell.angle_alpha   90.00
_cell.angle_beta   90.00
_cell.angle_gamma   90.00
#
_symmetry.space_group_name_H-M   'P 1'
#
loop_
_entity.id
_entity.type
_entity.pdbx_description
1 polymer ?
#
loop_
_entity_poly.entity_id
_entity_poly.type
_entity_poly.pdbx_seq_one_letter_code
_entity_poly.pdbx_strand_id
1 'polypeptide(L)'
;KAGEWVPNRHGGRENLEAIDFIRHLNGVAAHEAPGALIIAEESTAWPGVSQPTQQGGLGFAYKWNMGWMHDTLHYIQNDPVHRNHHHNEMSFGLIYAYSEHFILPISHDEVVHGKHSLIDKMPGDRWQKFANLLHYPEHQGVQRLVGDLNRLYREEPALHEQDCQPQGFQWLIGDDAQNSV
;
A
#
# COMPACT_ATOMS: atom_id res chain seq x y z
N LYS A 1 -22.68 16.20 9.48
CA LYS A 1 -23.92 16.46 8.69
C LYS A 1 -23.83 17.83 8.03
N ALA A 2 -24.65 18.12 7.01
CA ALA A 2 -24.71 19.47 6.44
C ALA A 2 -25.04 20.48 7.56
N GLY A 3 -24.24 21.55 7.68
CA GLY A 3 -24.38 22.57 8.72
C GLY A 3 -23.63 22.32 10.04
N GLU A 4 -22.91 21.20 10.18
CA GLU A 4 -22.10 20.91 11.39
C GLU A 4 -20.62 21.33 11.25
N TRP A 5 -20.24 21.96 10.14
CA TRP A 5 -18.89 22.47 9.90
C TRP A 5 -18.90 23.79 9.14
N VAL A 6 -17.86 24.60 9.33
CA VAL A 6 -17.71 25.92 8.70
C VAL A 6 -16.59 25.84 7.65
N PRO A 7 -16.81 26.35 6.43
CA PRO A 7 -15.77 26.43 5.42
C PRO A 7 -14.55 27.25 5.84
N ASN A 8 -13.40 26.92 5.26
CA ASN A 8 -12.20 27.72 5.45
C ASN A 8 -12.34 29.10 4.79
N ARG A 9 -11.33 29.97 4.98
CA ARG A 9 -11.30 31.33 4.42
C ARG A 9 -11.43 31.42 2.89
N HIS A 10 -11.30 30.31 2.17
CA HIS A 10 -11.45 30.21 0.71
C HIS A 10 -12.75 29.50 0.29
N GLY A 11 -13.63 29.16 1.24
CA GLY A 11 -14.90 28.46 0.97
C GLY A 11 -14.75 26.95 0.79
N GLY A 12 -13.56 26.39 1.03
CA GLY A 12 -13.27 24.97 0.92
C GLY A 12 -13.45 24.20 2.23
N ARG A 13 -13.27 22.87 2.15
CA ARG A 13 -13.39 21.93 3.28
C ARG A 13 -12.07 21.61 3.97
N GLU A 14 -10.97 22.13 3.43
CA GLU A 14 -9.62 21.87 3.88
C GLU A 14 -9.37 22.59 5.20
N ASN A 15 -8.78 21.91 6.17
CA ASN A 15 -8.29 22.51 7.40
C ASN A 15 -6.89 23.09 7.13
N LEU A 16 -6.82 24.39 6.87
CA LEU A 16 -5.58 25.05 6.43
C LEU A 16 -4.53 25.06 7.54
N GLU A 17 -4.96 25.23 8.79
CA GLU A 17 -4.11 25.22 9.96
C GLU A 17 -3.45 23.84 10.16
N ALA A 18 -4.21 22.76 9.96
CA ALA A 18 -3.67 21.40 10.02
C ALA A 18 -2.68 21.12 8.88
N ILE A 19 -2.99 21.59 7.66
CA ILE A 19 -2.09 21.44 6.51
C ILE A 19 -0.77 22.19 6.74
N ASP A 20 -0.84 23.43 7.20
CA ASP A 20 0.34 24.25 7.50
C ASP A 20 1.16 23.64 8.64
N PHE A 21 0.49 23.12 9.68
CA PHE A 21 1.14 22.39 10.76
C PHE A 21 1.89 21.16 10.25
N ILE A 22 1.25 20.30 9.44
CA ILE A 22 1.87 19.09 8.89
C ILE A 22 3.08 19.43 8.02
N ARG A 23 2.96 20.42 7.13
CA ARG A 23 4.08 20.88 6.30
C ARG A 23 5.24 21.38 7.14
N HIS A 24 4.94 22.16 8.19
CA HIS A 24 5.96 22.66 9.10
C HIS A 24 6.64 21.52 9.87
N LEU A 25 5.86 20.59 10.43
CA LEU A 25 6.35 19.41 11.14
C LEU A 25 7.32 18.60 10.25
N ASN A 26 6.90 18.28 9.02
CA ASN A 26 7.72 17.51 8.09
C ASN A 26 9.00 18.27 7.69
N GLY A 27 8.90 19.59 7.49
CA GLY A 27 10.06 20.43 7.23
C GLY A 27 11.06 20.48 8.38
N VAL A 28 10.58 20.60 9.62
CA VAL A 28 11.43 20.58 10.83
C VAL A 28 12.05 19.21 11.02
N ALA A 29 11.28 18.13 10.92
CA ALA A 29 11.80 16.77 11.10
C ALA A 29 12.90 16.42 10.08
N ALA A 30 12.73 16.82 8.82
CA ALA A 30 13.76 16.63 7.80
C ALA A 30 15.06 17.40 8.09
N HIS A 31 14.97 18.55 8.76
CA HIS A 31 16.13 19.35 9.15
C HIS A 31 16.81 18.83 10.43
N GLU A 32 16.03 18.56 11.47
CA GLU A 32 16.52 18.19 12.80
C GLU A 32 16.95 16.72 12.88
N ALA A 33 16.35 15.84 12.07
CA ALA A 33 16.66 14.42 12.03
C ALA A 33 16.79 13.90 10.59
N PRO A 34 17.88 14.25 9.88
CA PRO A 34 18.13 13.75 8.53
C PRO A 34 18.11 12.21 8.50
N GLY A 35 17.31 11.65 7.59
CA GLY A 35 17.11 10.21 7.44
C GLY A 35 15.93 9.63 8.24
N ALA A 36 15.27 10.41 9.09
CA ALA A 36 14.01 9.99 9.68
C ALA A 36 12.90 9.91 8.61
N LEU A 37 12.06 8.89 8.69
CA LEU A 37 10.93 8.71 7.79
C LEU A 37 9.63 9.09 8.50
N ILE A 38 8.87 10.01 7.91
CA ILE A 38 7.49 10.27 8.32
C ILE A 38 6.59 9.70 7.23
N ILE A 39 5.70 8.79 7.63
CA ILE A 39 4.84 8.02 6.74
C ILE A 39 3.39 8.39 7.01
N ALA A 40 2.63 8.67 5.96
CA ALA A 40 1.20 8.97 6.06
C ALA A 40 0.34 7.75 5.70
N GLU A 41 -0.74 7.56 6.47
CA GLU A 41 -1.92 6.82 6.01
C GLU A 41 -2.98 7.87 5.67
N GLU A 42 -3.35 7.95 4.39
CA GLU A 42 -4.27 8.97 3.87
C GLU A 42 -5.23 8.30 2.88
N SER A 43 -6.52 8.34 3.21
CA SER A 43 -7.57 7.51 2.60
C SER A 43 -8.60 8.30 1.75
N THR A 44 -8.35 9.59 1.47
CA THR A 44 -9.27 10.49 0.72
C THR A 44 -8.72 10.96 -0.63
N ALA A 45 -7.64 10.34 -1.12
CA ALA A 45 -6.96 10.66 -2.37
C ALA A 45 -6.45 12.10 -2.45
N TRP A 46 -5.95 12.62 -1.32
CA TRP A 46 -5.27 13.91 -1.30
C TRP A 46 -4.02 13.84 -2.19
N PRO A 47 -3.81 14.80 -3.11
CA PRO A 47 -2.65 14.79 -4.00
C PRO A 47 -1.41 15.38 -3.33
N GLY A 48 -0.23 14.82 -3.65
CA GLY A 48 1.05 15.36 -3.22
C GLY A 48 1.36 15.11 -1.75
N VAL A 49 0.88 14.01 -1.17
CA VAL A 49 1.14 13.66 0.23
C VAL A 49 2.63 13.45 0.47
N SER A 50 3.29 12.70 -0.42
CA SER A 50 4.72 12.38 -0.35
C SER A 50 5.60 13.35 -1.14
N GLN A 51 5.02 14.42 -1.70
CA GLN A 51 5.76 15.43 -2.45
C GLN A 51 6.41 16.45 -1.51
N PRO A 52 7.56 17.04 -1.89
CA PRO A 52 8.23 18.07 -1.09
C PRO A 52 7.32 19.26 -0.81
N THR A 53 7.44 19.84 0.39
CA THR A 53 6.64 21.01 0.80
C THR A 53 6.90 22.23 -0.09
N GLN A 54 8.12 22.36 -0.64
CA GLN A 54 8.48 23.43 -1.58
C GLN A 54 7.72 23.34 -2.92
N GLN A 55 7.21 22.16 -3.27
CA GLN A 55 6.43 21.92 -4.48
C GLN A 55 4.91 21.91 -4.21
N GLY A 56 4.49 22.30 -3.00
CA GLY A 56 3.08 22.29 -2.58
C GLY A 56 2.60 20.97 -2.00
N GLY A 57 3.47 19.97 -1.81
CA GLY A 57 3.13 18.73 -1.14
C GLY A 57 2.99 18.86 0.39
N LEU A 58 2.70 17.74 1.05
CA LEU A 58 2.65 17.67 2.51
C LEU A 58 4.00 17.33 3.14
N GLY A 59 4.96 16.81 2.36
CA GLY A 59 6.33 16.54 2.82
C GLY A 59 6.53 15.21 3.53
N PHE A 60 5.60 14.26 3.42
CA PHE A 60 5.83 12.91 3.92
C PHE A 60 6.87 12.18 3.07
N ALA A 61 7.63 11.26 3.67
CA ALA A 61 8.56 10.43 2.91
C ALA A 61 7.83 9.39 2.07
N TYR A 62 6.78 8.78 2.66
CA TYR A 62 5.95 7.77 2.01
C TYR A 62 4.48 7.89 2.40
N LYS A 63 3.62 7.30 1.57
CA LYS A 63 2.18 7.13 1.80
C LYS A 63 1.81 5.65 1.74
N TRP A 64 0.93 5.19 2.62
CA TRP A 64 0.35 3.84 2.51
C TRP A 64 -0.56 3.73 1.29
N ASN A 65 -0.33 2.71 0.46
CA ASN A 65 -1.18 2.42 -0.68
C ASN A 65 -2.40 1.59 -0.25
N MET A 66 -3.41 2.29 0.27
CA MET A 66 -4.65 1.67 0.74
C MET A 66 -5.46 1.04 -0.40
N GLY A 67 -5.36 1.60 -1.61
CA GLY A 67 -5.99 1.03 -2.82
C GLY A 67 -5.40 -0.33 -3.18
N TRP A 68 -4.06 -0.39 -3.29
CA TRP A 68 -3.36 -1.67 -3.50
C TRP A 68 -3.70 -2.70 -2.41
N MET A 69 -3.73 -2.29 -1.14
CA MET A 69 -4.04 -3.19 -0.03
C MET A 69 -5.46 -3.76 -0.16
N HIS A 70 -6.45 -2.92 -0.46
CA HIS A 70 -7.83 -3.33 -0.65
C HIS A 70 -7.97 -4.29 -1.85
N ASP A 71 -7.45 -3.88 -3.01
CA ASP A 71 -7.55 -4.63 -4.26
C ASP A 71 -6.86 -6.00 -4.14
N THR A 72 -5.65 -6.04 -3.54
CA THR A 72 -4.90 -7.28 -3.34
C THR A 72 -5.62 -8.23 -2.39
N LEU A 73 -6.13 -7.73 -1.25
CA LEU A 73 -6.83 -8.57 -0.29
C LEU A 73 -8.17 -9.06 -0.83
N HIS A 74 -8.88 -8.26 -1.61
CA HIS A 74 -10.12 -8.67 -2.27
C HIS A 74 -9.83 -9.74 -3.34
N TYR A 75 -8.85 -9.52 -4.21
CA TYR A 75 -8.46 -10.46 -5.25
C TYR A 75 -8.10 -11.84 -4.67
N ILE A 76 -7.28 -11.87 -3.62
CA ILE A 76 -6.82 -13.13 -3.02
C ILE A 76 -7.95 -13.89 -2.29
N GLN A 77 -8.94 -13.17 -1.74
CA GLN A 77 -10.12 -13.76 -1.10
C GLN A 77 -11.06 -14.47 -2.08
N ASN A 78 -11.04 -14.09 -3.37
CA ASN A 78 -11.84 -14.75 -4.39
C ASN A 78 -11.34 -16.17 -4.65
N ASP A 79 -12.30 -17.10 -4.82
CA ASP A 79 -12.02 -18.46 -5.28
C ASP A 79 -11.20 -18.40 -6.59
N PRO A 80 -10.12 -19.19 -6.73
CA PRO A 80 -9.29 -19.20 -7.93
C PRO A 80 -10.08 -19.24 -9.25
N VAL A 81 -11.22 -19.95 -9.30
CA VAL A 81 -12.03 -20.04 -10.53
C VAL A 81 -12.69 -18.72 -10.94
N HIS A 82 -12.86 -17.78 -10.00
CA HIS A 82 -13.46 -16.47 -10.25
C HIS A 82 -12.44 -15.34 -10.44
N ARG A 83 -11.16 -15.58 -10.15
CA ARG A 83 -10.11 -14.54 -10.20
C ARG A 83 -9.90 -13.94 -11.60
N ASN A 84 -10.23 -14.67 -12.66
CA ASN A 84 -10.18 -14.17 -14.03
C ASN A 84 -11.09 -12.94 -14.26
N HIS A 85 -12.20 -12.82 -13.53
CA HIS A 85 -13.13 -11.69 -13.62
C HIS A 85 -12.65 -10.47 -12.84
N HIS A 86 -11.64 -10.65 -11.98
CA HIS A 86 -11.10 -9.64 -11.06
C HIS A 86 -9.63 -9.32 -11.35
N HIS A 87 -9.10 -9.76 -12.51
CA HIS A 87 -7.68 -9.61 -12.84
C HIS A 87 -7.22 -8.14 -12.89
N ASN A 88 -8.14 -7.21 -13.14
CA ASN A 88 -7.87 -5.77 -13.07
C ASN A 88 -7.48 -5.31 -11.65
N GLU A 89 -7.92 -5.98 -10.58
CA GLU A 89 -7.57 -5.61 -9.20
C GLU A 89 -6.06 -5.73 -8.94
N MET A 90 -5.38 -6.68 -9.62
CA MET A 90 -3.92 -6.85 -9.48
C MET A 90 -3.11 -5.82 -10.29
N SER A 91 -3.66 -5.29 -11.39
CA SER A 91 -2.95 -4.37 -12.28
C SER A 91 -3.33 -2.90 -12.08
N PHE A 92 -4.51 -2.61 -11.50
CA PHE A 92 -5.02 -1.25 -11.35
C PHE A 92 -4.12 -0.37 -10.48
N GLY A 93 -3.55 -0.93 -9.40
CA GLY A 93 -2.62 -0.22 -8.52
C GLY A 93 -1.41 0.37 -9.26
N LEU A 94 -0.95 -0.27 -10.33
CA LEU A 94 0.20 0.20 -11.12
C LEU A 94 -0.11 1.42 -12.00
N ILE A 95 -1.39 1.71 -12.28
CA ILE A 95 -1.79 2.91 -13.04
C ILE A 95 -1.37 4.18 -12.30
N TYR A 96 -1.38 4.16 -10.96
CA TYR A 96 -1.03 5.30 -10.12
C TYR A 96 0.16 5.04 -9.20
N ALA A 97 0.86 3.90 -9.32
CA ALA A 97 1.95 3.51 -8.42
C ALA A 97 3.10 4.53 -8.34
N TYR A 98 3.26 5.38 -9.35
CA TYR A 98 4.30 6.42 -9.39
C TYR A 98 3.79 7.83 -9.10
N SER A 99 2.53 7.97 -8.64
CA SER A 99 1.96 9.28 -8.26
C SER A 99 2.42 9.77 -6.89
N GLU A 100 2.79 8.83 -6.01
CA GLU A 100 3.29 9.05 -4.66
C GLU A 100 4.39 8.02 -4.38
N HIS A 101 5.24 8.27 -3.38
CA HIS A 101 6.14 7.25 -2.84
C HIS A 101 5.33 6.31 -1.95
N PHE A 102 4.95 5.15 -2.47
CA PHE A 102 4.07 4.23 -1.75
C PHE A 102 4.82 3.22 -0.87
N ILE A 103 4.22 2.90 0.26
CA ILE A 103 4.44 1.66 1.01
C ILE A 103 3.24 0.76 0.76
N LEU A 104 3.46 -0.55 0.67
CA LEU A 104 2.41 -1.57 0.46
C LEU A 104 2.05 -2.21 1.81
N PRO A 105 1.04 -1.70 2.55
CA PRO A 105 0.77 -2.18 3.89
C PRO A 105 -0.12 -3.42 3.89
N ILE A 106 0.16 -4.34 4.80
CA ILE A 106 -0.82 -5.28 5.35
C ILE A 106 -0.78 -5.08 6.87
N SER A 107 -1.65 -4.22 7.39
CA SER A 107 -1.58 -3.73 8.77
C SER A 107 -2.47 -4.51 9.73
N HIS A 108 -2.40 -4.15 11.02
CA HIS A 108 -3.23 -4.73 12.07
C HIS A 108 -4.74 -4.50 11.85
N ASP A 109 -5.13 -3.38 11.23
CA ASP A 109 -6.54 -3.05 10.95
C ASP A 109 -7.21 -4.05 10.01
N GLU A 110 -6.43 -4.87 9.29
CA GLU A 110 -6.95 -5.84 8.33
C GLU A 110 -7.25 -7.22 8.94
N VAL A 111 -6.84 -7.45 10.19
CA VAL A 111 -7.01 -8.73 10.90
C VAL A 111 -7.82 -8.62 12.19
N VAL A 112 -8.54 -7.51 12.36
CA VAL A 112 -9.40 -7.22 13.53
C VAL A 112 -10.87 -7.10 13.13
N HIS A 113 -11.76 -6.89 14.10
CA HIS A 113 -13.18 -6.57 13.87
C HIS A 113 -13.94 -7.54 12.93
N GLY A 114 -13.67 -8.84 13.04
CA GLY A 114 -14.32 -9.85 12.21
C GLY A 114 -13.78 -9.96 10.79
N LYS A 115 -12.73 -9.20 10.43
CA LYS A 115 -12.05 -9.31 9.13
C LYS A 115 -11.23 -10.60 8.97
N HIS A 116 -11.12 -11.42 10.03
CA HIS A 116 -10.36 -12.65 10.09
C HIS A 116 -8.84 -12.48 9.88
N SER A 117 -8.06 -13.48 10.26
CA SER A 117 -6.62 -13.50 10.00
C SER A 117 -6.34 -13.63 8.49
N LEU A 118 -5.12 -13.30 8.04
CA LEU A 118 -4.76 -13.45 6.62
C LEU A 118 -4.97 -14.87 6.10
N ILE A 119 -4.75 -15.90 6.93
CA ILE A 119 -4.96 -17.29 6.51
C ILE A 119 -6.44 -17.62 6.35
N ASP A 120 -7.29 -17.06 7.21
CA ASP A 120 -8.72 -17.33 7.17
C ASP A 120 -9.42 -16.63 6.00
N LYS A 121 -8.83 -15.54 5.50
CA LYS A 121 -9.24 -14.85 4.25
C LYS A 121 -9.00 -15.69 3.00
N MET A 122 -8.11 -16.69 3.04
CA MET A 122 -7.84 -17.53 1.87
C MET A 122 -9.02 -18.49 1.61
N PRO A 123 -9.44 -18.67 0.35
CA PRO A 123 -10.49 -19.63 0.00
C PRO A 123 -9.97 -21.07 0.03
N GLY A 124 -10.90 -22.02 0.09
CA GLY A 124 -10.61 -23.45 -0.04
C GLY A 124 -10.35 -24.20 1.26
N ASP A 125 -9.90 -25.44 1.12
CA ASP A 125 -9.53 -26.31 2.23
C ASP A 125 -8.26 -25.82 2.95
N ARG A 126 -7.94 -26.44 4.09
CA ARG A 126 -6.77 -26.06 4.89
C ARG A 126 -5.50 -26.04 4.05
N TRP A 127 -5.31 -27.02 3.15
CA TRP A 127 -4.12 -27.08 2.30
C TRP A 127 -4.09 -25.89 1.33
N GLN A 128 -5.20 -25.55 0.68
CA GLN A 128 -5.32 -24.41 -0.23
C GLN A 128 -5.06 -23.07 0.50
N LYS A 129 -5.58 -22.91 1.72
CA LYS A 129 -5.33 -21.71 2.53
C LYS A 129 -3.86 -21.52 2.86
N PHE A 130 -3.19 -22.60 3.30
CA PHE A 130 -1.76 -22.58 3.56
C PHE A 130 -0.90 -22.56 2.29
N ALA A 131 -1.42 -22.97 1.14
CA ALA A 131 -0.74 -22.84 -0.14
C ALA A 131 -0.77 -21.40 -0.66
N ASN A 132 -1.80 -20.62 -0.37
CA ASN A 132 -1.78 -19.18 -0.65
C ASN A 132 -0.79 -18.40 0.25
N LEU A 133 -0.36 -18.98 1.39
CA LEU A 133 0.64 -18.38 2.31
C LEU A 133 1.96 -19.19 2.41
N LEU A 134 2.07 -20.23 1.58
CA LEU A 134 3.05 -21.33 1.45
C LEU A 134 3.73 -21.94 2.73
N HIS A 135 3.23 -23.14 3.05
CA HIS A 135 3.80 -24.42 3.58
C HIS A 135 4.53 -24.55 4.95
N TYR A 136 3.76 -25.03 5.97
CA TYR A 136 3.99 -25.84 7.21
C TYR A 136 5.39 -26.02 7.90
N PRO A 137 5.48 -26.28 9.24
CA PRO A 137 4.40 -26.49 10.23
C PRO A 137 4.02 -25.19 10.95
N GLU A 138 2.75 -24.85 10.74
CA GLU A 138 1.83 -23.85 11.32
C GLU A 138 2.31 -22.39 11.43
N HIS A 139 3.58 -22.13 11.70
CA HIS A 139 4.18 -20.78 11.67
C HIS A 139 5.62 -20.75 11.15
N GLN A 140 6.38 -21.85 11.26
CA GLN A 140 7.80 -21.86 10.92
C GLN A 140 8.07 -21.80 9.42
N GLY A 141 7.18 -22.39 8.60
CA GLY A 141 7.25 -22.30 7.14
C GLY A 141 7.15 -20.86 6.65
N VAL A 142 6.08 -20.17 7.07
CA VAL A 142 5.83 -18.75 6.75
C VAL A 142 6.96 -17.86 7.26
N GLN A 143 7.43 -18.07 8.50
CA GLN A 143 8.54 -17.29 9.05
C GLN A 143 9.84 -17.46 8.25
N ARG A 144 10.16 -18.70 7.82
CA ARG A 144 11.32 -18.96 6.96
C ARG A 144 11.18 -18.30 5.61
N LEU A 145 10.02 -18.45 4.97
CA LEU A 145 9.72 -17.81 3.69
C LEU A 145 9.87 -16.29 3.78
N VAL A 146 9.24 -15.66 4.78
CA VAL A 146 9.38 -14.21 5.02
C VAL A 146 10.85 -13.85 5.26
N GLY A 147 11.60 -14.67 6.00
CA GLY A 147 13.04 -14.49 6.20
C GLY A 147 13.85 -14.54 4.91
N ASP A 148 13.57 -15.52 4.05
CA ASP A 148 14.25 -15.69 2.76
C ASP A 148 13.87 -14.59 1.75
N LEU A 149 12.58 -14.19 1.71
CA LEU A 149 12.11 -13.06 0.91
C LEU A 149 12.75 -11.75 1.37
N ASN A 150 12.86 -11.51 2.68
CA ASN A 150 13.54 -10.33 3.21
C ASN A 150 15.04 -10.33 2.90
N ARG A 151 15.68 -11.50 2.84
CA ARG A 151 17.08 -11.61 2.40
C ARG A 151 17.20 -11.23 0.93
N LEU A 152 16.37 -11.82 0.07
CA LEU A 152 16.35 -11.53 -1.37
C LEU A 152 16.10 -10.05 -1.64
N TYR A 153 15.10 -9.45 -0.96
CA TYR A 153 14.78 -8.02 -1.07
C TYR A 153 15.99 -7.12 -0.76
N ARG A 154 16.84 -7.50 0.20
CA ARG A 154 18.03 -6.73 0.58
C ARG A 154 19.22 -6.96 -0.34
N GLU A 155 19.32 -8.14 -0.95
CA GLU A 155 20.45 -8.53 -1.79
C GLU A 155 20.28 -8.08 -3.24
N GLU A 156 19.03 -7.98 -3.72
CA GLU A 156 18.74 -7.63 -5.11
C GLU A 156 18.30 -6.16 -5.26
N PRO A 157 19.15 -5.26 -5.82
CA PRO A 157 18.86 -3.83 -5.90
C PRO A 157 17.65 -3.50 -6.78
N ALA A 158 17.37 -4.35 -7.78
CA ALA A 158 16.21 -4.23 -8.67
C ALA A 158 14.86 -4.26 -7.91
N LEU A 159 14.84 -4.76 -6.67
CA LEU A 159 13.63 -4.83 -5.85
C LEU A 159 13.38 -3.59 -4.99
N HIS A 160 14.32 -2.63 -4.90
CA HIS A 160 14.17 -1.46 -4.01
C HIS A 160 14.80 -0.14 -4.49
N GLU A 161 15.79 -0.15 -5.39
CA GLU A 161 16.49 1.09 -5.77
C GLU A 161 15.64 2.04 -6.62
N GLN A 162 14.67 1.50 -7.37
CA GLN A 162 13.86 2.26 -8.35
C GLN A 162 12.36 2.17 -8.09
N ASP A 163 11.93 1.86 -6.85
CA ASP A 163 10.51 1.68 -6.48
C ASP A 163 9.62 2.89 -6.85
N CYS A 164 10.19 4.08 -6.82
CA CYS A 164 9.48 5.34 -7.10
C CYS A 164 9.68 5.84 -8.53
N GLN A 165 10.31 5.06 -9.41
CA GLN A 165 10.61 5.43 -10.79
C GLN A 165 9.89 4.48 -11.76
N PRO A 166 9.15 4.99 -12.76
CA PRO A 166 8.50 4.14 -13.76
C PRO A 166 9.45 3.20 -14.51
N GLN A 167 10.73 3.56 -14.62
CA GLN A 167 11.74 2.73 -15.27
C GLN A 167 12.13 1.48 -14.47
N GLY A 168 11.83 1.45 -13.17
CA GLY A 168 12.11 0.32 -12.28
C GLY A 168 11.22 -0.90 -12.51
N PHE A 169 10.17 -0.77 -13.34
CA PHE A 169 9.22 -1.85 -13.61
C PHE A 169 8.80 -1.87 -15.08
N GLN A 170 8.65 -3.08 -15.63
CA GLN A 170 8.08 -3.28 -16.95
C GLN A 170 7.27 -4.57 -16.98
N TRP A 171 6.03 -4.48 -17.49
CA TRP A 171 5.24 -5.66 -17.80
C TRP A 171 5.87 -6.47 -18.93
N LEU A 172 6.06 -7.76 -18.72
CA LEU A 172 6.35 -8.71 -19.79
C LEU A 172 5.06 -9.18 -20.48
N ILE A 173 4.08 -9.58 -19.67
CA ILE A 173 2.72 -9.94 -20.06
C ILE A 173 1.80 -9.38 -18.97
N GLY A 174 0.75 -8.67 -19.35
CA GLY A 174 -0.18 -8.04 -18.39
C GLY A 174 -1.65 -8.39 -18.65
N ASP A 175 -1.92 -9.33 -19.55
CA ASP A 175 -3.23 -9.65 -20.09
C ASP A 175 -3.59 -11.14 -20.07
N ASP A 176 -2.90 -11.98 -19.28
CA ASP A 176 -3.22 -13.41 -19.13
C ASP A 176 -4.23 -13.68 -17.99
N ALA A 177 -5.34 -12.96 -18.04
CA ALA A 177 -6.43 -13.08 -17.06
C ALA A 177 -7.06 -14.49 -17.04
N GLN A 178 -7.03 -15.22 -18.16
CA GLN A 178 -7.60 -16.56 -18.25
C GLN A 178 -6.88 -17.56 -17.36
N ASN A 179 -5.55 -17.42 -17.23
CA ASN A 179 -4.73 -18.26 -16.36
C ASN A 179 -4.45 -17.62 -15.00
N SER A 180 -4.87 -16.37 -14.79
CA SER A 180 -4.49 -15.56 -13.62
C SER A 180 -2.97 -15.45 -13.47
N VAL A 181 -2.30 -15.16 -14.59
CA VAL A 181 -0.83 -14.98 -14.71
C VAL A 181 -0.51 -13.55 -15.13
#